data_AF-A0A0D2LAA7-F1
#
_entry.id   AF-A0A0D2LAA7-F1
#
_cell.length_a   1.000
_cell.length_b   1.000
_cell.length_c   1.000
_cell.angle_alpha   90.00
_cell.angle_beta   90.00
_cell.angle_gamma   90.00
#
_symmetry.space_group_name_H-M   'P 1'
#
loop_
_entity.id
_entity.type
_entity.pdbx_description
1 polymer ?
#
loop_
_entity_poly.entity_id
_entity_poly.type
_entity_poly.pdbx_seq_one_letter_code
_entity_poly.pdbx_strand_id
1 'polypeptide(L)'
;MARKKVREYTGKRLLREAMKRIAGVELPINVAQVTQATNYSDLLAEHPWLNQVKLVVKPDMLFGQRGKNDLVGLNLTFSEAEAFIRARMNKEVLINGLSGPVTTFVVEPFVPHEDEYYLSIQSGRAQQQQRQQQRQQYTITLGAMLGCDISFSTAGGVEIEENWDKVKTVTLPTGTPASGDALAPLVAPLPLELRPKLEAFLRNCFEVFDDLDATLLEMNPFTLDPKTGGRRRGPGCARCQNSHLHHKAAPQPLM
;
A
#
# COMPACT_ATOMS: atom_id res chain seq x y z
N MET A 1 2.04 -0.84 -25.57
CA MET A 1 0.76 -0.96 -24.83
C MET A 1 0.64 0.20 -23.86
N ALA A 2 -0.57 0.76 -23.69
CA ALA A 2 -0.83 1.83 -22.74
C ALA A 2 -0.90 1.28 -21.31
N ARG A 3 -0.35 2.01 -20.33
CA ARG A 3 -0.43 1.66 -18.92
C ARG A 3 -1.56 2.43 -18.26
N LYS A 4 -2.39 1.73 -17.49
CA LYS A 4 -3.51 2.35 -16.75
C LYS A 4 -3.33 2.10 -15.28
N LYS A 5 -3.52 3.16 -14.47
CA LYS A 5 -3.60 3.03 -13.02
C LYS A 5 -4.92 2.36 -12.65
N VAL A 6 -4.87 1.50 -11.65
CA VAL A 6 -6.06 0.93 -11.00
C VAL A 6 -6.26 1.60 -9.65
N ARG A 7 -7.51 1.69 -9.22
CA ARG A 7 -7.88 2.21 -7.89
C ARG A 7 -7.37 1.28 -6.79
N GLU A 8 -7.18 1.82 -5.59
CA GLU A 8 -6.65 1.07 -4.45
C GLU A 8 -7.56 -0.09 -4.07
N TYR A 9 -8.90 0.11 -4.10
CA TYR A 9 -9.88 -0.95 -3.90
C TYR A 9 -9.65 -2.14 -4.85
N THR A 10 -9.49 -1.86 -6.15
CA THR A 10 -9.26 -2.88 -7.17
C THR A 10 -7.91 -3.57 -6.98
N GLY A 11 -6.85 -2.78 -6.76
CA GLY A 11 -5.50 -3.32 -6.55
C GLY A 11 -5.42 -4.26 -5.35
N LYS A 12 -6.06 -3.91 -4.24
CA LYS A 12 -6.11 -4.75 -3.03
C LYS A 12 -6.86 -6.06 -3.22
N ARG A 13 -8.00 -6.02 -3.91
CA ARG A 13 -8.73 -7.23 -4.28
C ARG A 13 -7.89 -8.12 -5.20
N LEU A 14 -7.31 -7.56 -6.26
CA LEU A 14 -6.45 -8.32 -7.17
C LEU A 14 -5.27 -8.97 -6.45
N LEU A 15 -4.58 -8.21 -5.59
CA LEU A 15 -3.48 -8.72 -4.78
C LEU A 15 -3.93 -9.87 -3.88
N ARG A 16 -5.04 -9.72 -3.16
CA ARG A 16 -5.56 -10.78 -2.26
C ARG A 16 -5.91 -12.06 -3.03
N GLU A 17 -6.66 -11.95 -4.12
CA GLU A 17 -7.07 -13.12 -4.90
C GLU A 17 -5.86 -13.77 -5.61
N ALA A 18 -4.94 -12.98 -6.17
CA ALA A 18 -3.74 -13.49 -6.82
C ALA A 18 -2.77 -14.14 -5.83
N MET A 19 -2.57 -13.54 -4.66
CA MET A 19 -1.72 -14.10 -3.61
C MET A 19 -2.24 -15.46 -3.13
N LYS A 20 -3.57 -15.59 -2.97
CA LYS A 20 -4.20 -16.87 -2.63
C LYS A 20 -4.04 -17.91 -3.75
N ARG A 21 -4.25 -17.51 -5.00
CA ARG A 21 -4.14 -18.41 -6.16
C ARG A 21 -2.72 -18.91 -6.41
N ILE A 22 -1.73 -18.01 -6.33
CA ILE A 22 -0.35 -18.29 -6.73
C ILE A 22 0.44 -18.91 -5.57
N ALA A 23 0.40 -18.27 -4.40
CA ALA A 23 1.22 -18.66 -3.25
C ALA A 23 0.45 -19.47 -2.19
N GLY A 24 -0.88 -19.65 -2.35
CA GLY A 24 -1.71 -20.26 -1.30
C GLY A 24 -1.83 -19.41 -0.03
N VAL A 25 -1.41 -18.14 -0.08
CA VAL A 25 -1.37 -17.25 1.09
C VAL A 25 -2.63 -16.40 1.13
N GLU A 26 -3.40 -16.54 2.20
CA GLU A 26 -4.53 -15.65 2.47
C GLU A 26 -4.03 -14.36 3.12
N LEU A 27 -4.12 -13.25 2.40
CA LEU A 27 -3.86 -11.94 2.97
C LEU A 27 -5.11 -11.46 3.71
N PRO A 28 -5.00 -10.98 4.96
CA PRO A 28 -6.13 -10.49 5.74
C PRO A 28 -6.53 -9.08 5.26
N ILE A 29 -6.87 -8.96 3.97
CA ILE A 29 -7.27 -7.74 3.29
C ILE A 29 -8.80 -7.71 3.18
N ASN A 30 -9.41 -6.86 3.98
CA ASN A 30 -10.79 -6.44 3.95
C ASN A 30 -10.85 -5.01 3.45
N VAL A 31 -11.60 -4.83 2.36
CA VAL A 31 -11.70 -3.54 1.68
C VAL A 31 -13.11 -3.39 1.15
N ALA A 32 -13.71 -2.22 1.41
CA ALA A 32 -15.02 -1.84 0.90
C ALA A 32 -14.90 -0.50 0.16
N GLN A 33 -15.71 -0.30 -0.89
CA GLN A 33 -15.73 0.95 -1.64
C GLN A 33 -17.07 1.66 -1.43
N VAL A 34 -17.00 2.97 -1.22
CA VAL A 34 -18.18 3.82 -1.05
C VAL A 34 -18.18 4.90 -2.12
N THR A 35 -19.32 5.03 -2.79
CA THR A 35 -19.63 6.07 -3.78
C THR A 35 -20.89 6.81 -3.36
N GLN A 36 -21.27 7.84 -4.11
CA GLN A 36 -22.53 8.56 -3.85
C GLN A 36 -23.77 7.65 -3.92
N ALA A 37 -23.73 6.58 -4.72
CA ALA A 37 -24.86 5.65 -4.87
C ALA A 37 -24.91 4.57 -3.80
N THR A 38 -23.90 4.48 -2.92
CA THR A 38 -23.81 3.42 -1.91
C THR A 38 -24.87 3.61 -0.83
N ASN A 39 -25.67 2.57 -0.60
CA ASN A 39 -26.52 2.44 0.58
C ASN A 39 -25.72 1.81 1.72
N TYR A 40 -25.67 2.48 2.88
CA TYR A 40 -24.85 2.04 4.02
C TYR A 40 -25.41 0.79 4.73
N SER A 41 -26.73 0.58 4.70
CA SER A 41 -27.35 -0.63 5.25
C SER A 41 -26.97 -1.85 4.42
N ASP A 42 -27.04 -1.75 3.10
CA ASP A 42 -26.65 -2.82 2.18
C ASP A 42 -25.14 -3.09 2.27
N LEU A 43 -24.33 -2.02 2.34
CA LEU A 43 -22.88 -2.12 2.53
C LEU A 43 -22.52 -2.89 3.80
N LEU A 44 -23.22 -2.62 4.91
CA LEU A 44 -23.00 -3.32 6.18
C LEU A 44 -23.44 -4.79 6.11
N ALA A 45 -24.52 -5.09 5.38
CA ALA A 45 -24.95 -6.47 5.15
C ALA A 45 -23.94 -7.26 4.30
N GLU A 46 -23.37 -6.66 3.26
CA GLU A 46 -22.33 -7.25 2.42
C GLU A 46 -20.98 -7.39 3.16
N HIS A 47 -20.69 -6.45 4.07
CA HIS A 47 -19.43 -6.39 4.81
C HIS A 47 -19.64 -6.27 6.32
N PRO A 48 -20.09 -7.33 7.01
CA PRO A 48 -20.42 -7.27 8.44
C PRO A 48 -19.24 -6.85 9.34
N TRP A 49 -18.01 -7.08 8.90
CA TRP A 49 -16.79 -6.68 9.61
C TRP A 49 -16.69 -5.17 9.83
N LEU A 50 -17.37 -4.35 9.02
CA LEU A 50 -17.36 -2.89 9.15
C LEU A 50 -17.81 -2.41 10.53
N ASN A 51 -18.71 -3.14 11.21
CA ASN A 51 -19.19 -2.78 12.55
C ASN A 51 -18.52 -3.58 13.68
N GLN A 52 -17.51 -4.40 13.37
CA GLN A 52 -16.82 -5.25 14.34
C GLN A 52 -15.44 -4.71 14.74
N VAL A 53 -14.86 -3.86 13.89
CA VAL A 53 -13.51 -3.33 14.06
C VAL A 53 -13.50 -1.82 13.87
N LYS A 54 -12.42 -1.19 14.34
CA LYS A 54 -12.15 0.21 14.01
C LYS A 54 -11.73 0.32 12.55
N LEU A 55 -11.98 1.47 11.94
CA LEU A 55 -11.89 1.69 10.50
C LEU A 55 -10.93 2.82 10.15
N VAL A 56 -10.41 2.73 8.93
CA VAL A 56 -9.75 3.78 8.19
C VAL A 56 -10.58 4.10 6.96
N VAL A 57 -10.74 5.39 6.68
CA VAL A 57 -11.46 5.88 5.50
C VAL A 57 -10.58 6.87 4.75
N LYS A 58 -10.46 6.72 3.43
CA LYS A 58 -9.71 7.66 2.58
C LYS A 58 -10.25 7.70 1.15
N PRO A 59 -10.10 8.81 0.41
CA PRO A 59 -10.44 8.86 -1.01
C PRO A 59 -9.66 7.85 -1.84
N ASP A 60 -10.36 7.25 -2.81
CA ASP A 60 -9.83 6.28 -3.75
C ASP A 60 -9.99 6.79 -5.19
N MET A 61 -9.22 7.82 -5.51
CA MET A 61 -9.31 8.58 -6.77
C MET A 61 -7.95 8.85 -7.43
N LEU A 62 -6.98 7.96 -7.20
CA LEU A 62 -5.67 7.93 -7.89
C LEU A 62 -4.77 9.16 -7.67
N PHE A 63 -4.94 9.89 -6.57
CA PHE A 63 -4.05 10.98 -6.15
C PHE A 63 -3.31 10.63 -4.85
N GLY A 64 -2.06 11.11 -4.73
CA GLY A 64 -1.20 10.91 -3.56
C GLY A 64 -1.44 11.92 -2.44
N GLN A 65 -0.63 11.87 -1.39
CA GLN A 65 -0.60 12.87 -0.30
C GLN A 65 -1.94 13.10 0.43
N ARG A 66 -2.80 12.08 0.48
CA ARG A 66 -4.11 12.12 1.16
C ARG A 66 -4.00 12.51 2.63
N GLY A 67 -2.97 12.01 3.33
CA GLY A 67 -2.70 12.34 4.72
C GLY A 67 -2.43 13.83 4.94
N LYS A 68 -1.69 14.47 4.02
CA LYS A 68 -1.34 15.91 4.12
C LYS A 68 -2.54 16.85 3.90
N ASN A 69 -3.70 16.33 3.47
CA ASN A 69 -4.88 17.12 3.08
C ASN A 69 -6.12 16.86 3.98
N ASP A 70 -5.97 16.23 5.16
CA ASP A 70 -7.10 15.86 6.04
C ASP A 70 -8.17 14.98 5.36
N LEU A 71 -7.72 14.17 4.40
CA LEU A 71 -8.57 13.24 3.65
C LEU A 71 -8.42 11.80 4.17
N VAL A 72 -7.97 11.62 5.41
CA VAL A 72 -7.81 10.28 6.01
C VAL A 72 -8.44 10.27 7.39
N GLY A 73 -9.55 9.54 7.51
CA GLY A 73 -10.20 9.24 8.79
C GLY A 73 -9.56 8.00 9.41
N LEU A 74 -9.18 8.09 10.69
CA LEU A 74 -8.45 7.05 11.41
C LEU A 74 -9.19 6.62 12.67
N ASN A 75 -9.11 5.33 13.00
CA ASN A 75 -9.64 4.76 14.24
C ASN A 75 -11.14 5.05 14.46
N LEU A 76 -11.91 5.03 13.37
CA LEU A 76 -13.34 5.36 13.38
C LEU A 76 -14.21 4.12 13.62
N THR A 77 -15.34 4.27 14.29
CA THR A 77 -16.46 3.32 14.20
C THR A 77 -17.14 3.41 12.83
N PHE A 78 -18.02 2.46 12.51
CA PHE A 78 -18.79 2.52 11.27
C PHE A 78 -19.62 3.81 11.13
N SER A 79 -20.28 4.24 12.21
CA SER A 79 -21.06 5.48 12.22
C SER A 79 -20.20 6.73 12.02
N GLU A 80 -19.04 6.80 12.67
CA GLU A 80 -18.08 7.90 12.49
C GLU A 80 -17.48 7.90 11.07
N ALA A 81 -17.21 6.71 10.50
CA ALA A 81 -16.76 6.56 9.12
C ALA A 81 -17.82 7.05 8.11
N GLU A 82 -19.09 6.68 8.31
CA GLU A 82 -20.20 7.19 7.50
C GLU A 82 -20.30 8.71 7.58
N ALA A 83 -20.28 9.29 8.79
CA ALA A 83 -20.30 10.74 9.00
C ALA A 83 -19.12 11.42 8.31
N PHE A 84 -17.92 10.85 8.40
CA PHE A 84 -16.70 11.34 7.76
C PHE A 84 -16.85 11.38 6.24
N ILE A 85 -17.39 10.32 5.63
CA ILE A 85 -17.61 10.21 4.18
C ILE A 85 -18.66 11.21 3.74
N ARG A 86 -19.83 11.26 4.41
CA ARG A 86 -20.92 12.20 4.07
C ARG A 86 -20.45 13.65 4.13
N ALA A 87 -19.62 13.98 5.10
CA ALA A 87 -19.06 15.32 5.24
C ALA A 87 -18.05 15.69 4.15
N ARG A 88 -17.50 14.74 3.38
CA ARG A 88 -16.48 14.99 2.34
C ARG A 88 -16.93 14.62 0.92
N MET A 89 -17.97 13.81 0.77
CA MET A 89 -18.55 13.43 -0.51
C MET A 89 -18.99 14.67 -1.30
N ASN A 90 -18.63 14.72 -2.59
CA ASN A 90 -18.87 15.82 -3.52
C ASN A 90 -18.26 17.17 -3.15
N LYS A 91 -17.43 17.26 -2.10
CA LYS A 91 -16.66 18.47 -1.84
C LYS A 91 -15.52 18.58 -2.83
N GLU A 92 -15.31 19.78 -3.36
CA GLU A 92 -14.14 20.06 -4.19
C GLU A 92 -12.86 20.06 -3.35
N VAL A 93 -11.82 19.46 -3.90
CA VAL A 93 -10.47 19.48 -3.35
C VAL A 93 -9.49 19.92 -4.43
N LEU A 94 -8.54 20.78 -4.06
CA LEU A 94 -7.45 21.21 -4.91
C LEU A 94 -6.22 20.34 -4.62
N ILE A 95 -5.83 19.50 -5.56
CA ILE A 95 -4.67 18.62 -5.44
C ILE A 95 -3.74 18.87 -6.63
N ASN A 96 -2.52 19.33 -6.35
CA ASN A 96 -1.49 19.61 -7.36
C ASN A 96 -1.98 20.53 -8.49
N GLY A 97 -2.77 21.56 -8.16
CA GLY A 97 -3.31 22.53 -9.12
C GLY A 97 -4.54 22.05 -9.90
N LEU A 98 -5.03 20.82 -9.64
CA LEU A 98 -6.26 20.29 -10.23
C LEU A 98 -7.38 20.30 -9.19
N SER A 99 -8.51 20.93 -9.52
CA SER A 99 -9.72 20.89 -8.69
C SER A 99 -10.67 19.82 -9.18
N GLY A 100 -11.32 19.12 -8.25
CA GLY A 100 -12.41 18.21 -8.57
C GLY A 100 -13.14 17.71 -7.32
N PRO A 101 -14.38 17.21 -7.47
CA PRO A 101 -15.15 16.69 -6.35
C PRO A 101 -14.63 15.33 -5.89
N VAL A 102 -14.64 15.08 -4.57
CA VAL A 102 -14.35 13.76 -4.02
C VAL A 102 -15.57 12.85 -4.14
N THR A 103 -15.52 11.83 -4.99
CA THR A 103 -16.69 10.99 -5.34
C THR A 103 -16.56 9.53 -4.93
N THR A 104 -15.38 9.08 -4.52
CA THR A 104 -15.14 7.68 -4.15
C THR A 104 -14.21 7.58 -2.95
N PHE A 105 -14.61 6.75 -1.99
CA PHE A 105 -13.83 6.40 -0.81
C PHE A 105 -13.57 4.91 -0.74
N VAL A 106 -12.49 4.55 -0.07
CA VAL A 106 -12.20 3.18 0.37
C VAL A 106 -12.23 3.12 1.89
N VAL A 107 -12.82 2.05 2.42
CA VAL A 107 -12.96 1.77 3.85
C VAL A 107 -12.25 0.46 4.16
N GLU A 108 -11.44 0.47 5.21
CA GLU A 108 -10.56 -0.64 5.59
C GLU A 108 -10.50 -0.77 7.10
N PRO A 109 -10.19 -1.95 7.66
CA PRO A 109 -9.91 -2.06 9.09
C PRO A 109 -8.69 -1.22 9.49
N PHE A 110 -8.81 -0.55 10.62
CA PHE A 110 -7.70 0.10 11.31
C PHE A 110 -6.83 -0.95 11.96
N VAL A 111 -5.52 -0.85 11.71
CA VAL A 111 -4.53 -1.80 12.20
C VAL A 111 -3.56 -1.05 13.09
N PRO A 112 -3.57 -1.28 14.41
CA PRO A 112 -2.55 -0.78 15.31
C PRO A 112 -1.20 -1.47 15.04
N HIS A 113 -0.16 -0.70 14.75
CA HIS A 113 1.19 -1.21 14.47
C HIS A 113 2.26 -0.18 14.86
N GLU A 114 3.51 -0.64 14.96
CA GLU A 114 4.69 0.23 15.16
C GLU A 114 5.59 0.27 13.92
N ASP A 115 5.73 -0.88 13.25
CA ASP A 115 6.63 -1.04 12.13
C ASP A 115 5.90 -0.77 10.81
N GLU A 116 6.43 0.18 10.03
CA GLU A 116 5.96 0.55 8.69
C GLU A 116 7.04 0.17 7.68
N TYR A 117 6.73 -0.72 6.75
CA TYR A 117 7.62 -1.15 5.67
C TYR A 117 7.21 -0.52 4.35
N TYR A 118 8.18 -0.41 3.44
CA TYR A 118 7.97 0.00 2.05
C TYR A 118 8.30 -1.14 1.12
N LEU A 119 7.47 -1.37 0.10
CA LEU A 119 7.75 -2.24 -1.02
C LEU A 119 7.35 -1.54 -2.32
N SER A 120 8.22 -1.60 -3.32
CA SER A 120 7.89 -1.25 -4.69
C SER A 120 8.52 -2.26 -5.66
N ILE A 121 7.73 -2.70 -6.63
CA ILE A 121 8.18 -3.53 -7.76
C ILE A 121 7.86 -2.74 -9.02
N GLN A 122 8.88 -2.42 -9.80
CA GLN A 122 8.74 -1.59 -10.99
C GLN A 122 9.43 -2.25 -12.18
N SER A 123 8.71 -2.36 -13.29
CA SER A 123 9.33 -2.81 -14.54
C SER A 123 10.36 -1.77 -15.02
N GLY A 124 11.56 -2.19 -15.42
CA GLY A 124 12.60 -1.31 -15.96
C GLY A 124 12.13 -0.55 -17.21
N ARG A 125 11.30 -1.18 -18.05
CA ARG A 125 10.62 -0.51 -19.18
C ARG A 125 9.68 0.61 -18.71
N ALA A 126 9.12 0.50 -17.51
CA ALA A 126 8.26 1.53 -16.93
C ALA A 126 9.03 2.68 -16.30
N GLN A 127 10.10 2.34 -15.60
CA GLN A 127 10.98 3.30 -14.98
C GLN A 127 11.62 4.25 -16.01
N GLN A 128 12.09 3.73 -17.16
CA GLN A 128 12.68 4.56 -18.22
C GLN A 128 11.72 5.62 -18.76
N GLN A 129 10.44 5.27 -18.97
CA GLN A 129 9.45 6.21 -19.49
C GLN A 129 9.13 7.33 -18.49
N GLN A 130 9.05 7.01 -17.18
CA GLN A 130 8.86 8.02 -16.14
C GLN A 130 10.07 8.97 -16.08
N ARG A 131 11.30 8.44 -16.18
CA ARG A 131 12.53 9.24 -16.13
C ARG A 131 12.74 10.10 -17.38
N GLN A 132 12.33 9.61 -18.56
CA GLN A 132 12.32 10.39 -19.80
C GLN A 132 11.36 11.59 -19.70
N GLN A 133 10.18 11.41 -19.07
CA GLN A 133 9.25 12.51 -18.81
C GLN A 133 9.81 13.53 -17.81
N GLN A 134 10.72 13.13 -16.92
CA GLN A 134 11.34 13.99 -15.91
C GLN A 134 12.65 14.66 -16.36
N ARG A 135 13.06 14.54 -17.64
CA ARG A 135 14.29 15.16 -18.21
C ARG A 135 15.57 14.91 -17.39
N GLN A 136 15.67 13.80 -16.66
CA GLN A 136 16.94 13.41 -16.03
C GLN A 136 17.81 12.63 -17.01
N GLN A 137 19.05 13.10 -17.20
CA GLN A 137 20.04 12.45 -18.06
C GLN A 137 20.62 11.21 -17.34
N TYR A 138 20.52 10.05 -17.99
CA TYR A 138 21.07 8.80 -17.46
C TYR A 138 21.84 8.04 -18.54
N THR A 139 22.97 7.45 -18.15
CA THR A 139 23.77 6.55 -18.98
C THR A 139 23.08 5.19 -19.03
N ILE A 140 22.37 4.88 -20.12
CA ILE A 140 21.74 3.58 -20.33
C ILE A 140 22.84 2.52 -20.46
N THR A 141 23.08 1.76 -19.40
CA THR A 141 23.83 0.49 -19.50
C THR A 141 22.90 -0.53 -20.15
N LEU A 142 23.31 -1.14 -21.26
CA LEU A 142 22.50 -2.06 -22.09
C LEU A 142 21.77 -3.17 -21.29
N GLY A 143 22.27 -3.56 -20.11
CA GLY A 143 21.65 -4.56 -19.24
C GLY A 143 20.43 -4.07 -18.43
N ALA A 144 20.28 -2.77 -18.19
CA ALA A 144 19.17 -2.19 -17.42
C ALA A 144 17.83 -2.15 -18.20
N MET A 145 17.84 -2.54 -19.48
CA MET A 145 16.64 -2.52 -20.34
C MET A 145 15.69 -3.70 -20.11
N LEU A 146 16.15 -4.79 -19.49
CA LEU A 146 15.43 -6.06 -19.46
C LEU A 146 15.31 -6.61 -18.04
N GLY A 147 14.66 -5.89 -17.14
CA GLY A 147 14.42 -6.38 -15.78
C GLY A 147 13.34 -5.64 -14.99
N CYS A 148 13.21 -6.03 -13.73
CA CYS A 148 12.31 -5.44 -12.73
C CYS A 148 13.14 -5.04 -11.51
N ASP A 149 12.92 -3.82 -11.03
CA ASP A 149 13.49 -3.35 -9.77
C ASP A 149 12.55 -3.72 -8.62
N ILE A 150 13.09 -4.35 -7.59
CA ILE A 150 12.41 -4.59 -6.32
C ILE A 150 13.09 -3.72 -5.28
N SER A 151 12.33 -2.77 -4.74
CA SER A 151 12.75 -1.83 -3.70
C SER A 151 12.08 -2.15 -2.37
N PHE A 152 12.84 -2.13 -1.29
CA PHE A 152 12.35 -2.40 0.06
C PHE A 152 13.01 -1.46 1.10
N SER A 153 12.24 -1.06 2.11
CA SER A 153 12.74 -0.33 3.28
C SER A 153 11.99 -0.71 4.54
N THR A 154 12.68 -0.67 5.68
CA THR A 154 12.11 -0.80 7.02
C THR A 154 11.60 0.53 7.60
N ALA A 155 11.74 1.62 6.84
CA ALA A 155 11.29 2.96 7.18
C ALA A 155 10.27 3.45 6.14
N GLY A 156 9.16 2.72 6.03
CA GLY A 156 8.03 3.08 5.18
C GLY A 156 7.16 4.19 5.79
N GLY A 157 5.99 4.38 5.18
CA GLY A 157 4.96 5.31 5.64
C GLY A 157 5.01 6.67 4.97
N VAL A 158 4.34 7.64 5.60
CA VAL A 158 4.17 9.00 5.06
C VAL A 158 5.50 9.76 4.90
N GLU A 159 6.50 9.44 5.73
CA GLU A 159 7.82 10.06 5.72
C GLU A 159 8.84 9.30 4.85
N ILE A 160 8.39 8.42 3.95
CA ILE A 160 9.30 7.70 3.05
C ILE A 160 10.15 8.68 2.23
N GLU A 161 9.61 9.87 1.91
CA GLU A 161 10.30 10.91 1.14
C GLU A 161 11.57 11.41 1.86
N GLU A 162 11.60 11.35 3.19
CA GLU A 162 12.76 11.73 4.01
C GLU A 162 13.72 10.56 4.24
N ASN A 163 13.33 9.33 3.88
CA ASN A 163 14.04 8.08 4.14
C ASN A 163 14.45 7.33 2.86
N TRP A 164 14.56 8.03 1.73
CA TRP A 164 14.96 7.42 0.45
C TRP A 164 16.34 6.77 0.49
N ASP A 165 17.24 7.29 1.33
CA ASP A 165 18.57 6.72 1.60
C ASP A 165 18.51 5.32 2.23
N LYS A 166 17.40 4.98 2.89
CA LYS A 166 17.17 3.67 3.52
C LYS A 166 16.54 2.66 2.57
N VAL A 167 16.06 3.09 1.41
CA VAL A 167 15.48 2.21 0.40
C VAL A 167 16.58 1.45 -0.31
N LYS A 168 16.53 0.12 -0.23
CA LYS A 168 17.42 -0.76 -0.98
C LYS A 168 16.69 -1.28 -2.20
N THR A 169 17.42 -1.40 -3.31
CA THR A 169 16.87 -1.91 -4.57
C THR A 169 17.75 -3.01 -5.11
N VAL A 170 17.12 -4.08 -5.59
CA VAL A 170 17.76 -5.13 -6.41
C VAL A 170 17.07 -5.16 -7.77
N THR A 171 17.83 -5.41 -8.83
CA THR A 171 17.30 -5.53 -10.19
C THR A 171 17.31 -6.99 -10.60
N LEU A 172 16.14 -7.54 -10.92
CA LEU A 172 15.97 -8.89 -11.45
C LEU A 172 15.92 -8.85 -12.98
N PRO A 173 16.77 -9.59 -13.70
CA PRO A 173 16.65 -9.74 -15.14
C PRO A 173 15.32 -10.39 -15.56
N THR A 174 14.90 -10.13 -16.79
CA THR A 174 13.64 -10.64 -17.35
C THR A 174 13.65 -12.17 -17.39
N GLY A 175 12.55 -12.80 -16.96
CA GLY A 175 12.42 -14.25 -16.90
C GLY A 175 13.22 -14.92 -15.78
N THR A 176 13.87 -14.15 -14.90
CA THR A 176 14.51 -14.70 -13.70
C THR A 176 13.55 -14.66 -12.51
N PRO A 177 13.47 -15.73 -11.71
CA PRO A 177 12.66 -15.73 -10.51
C PRO A 177 13.31 -14.88 -9.41
N ALA A 178 12.49 -14.39 -8.47
CA ALA A 178 12.96 -13.72 -7.26
C ALA A 178 13.52 -14.74 -6.24
N SER A 179 14.71 -15.28 -6.53
CA SER A 179 15.39 -16.26 -5.67
C SER A 179 15.84 -15.65 -4.35
N GLY A 180 16.07 -16.49 -3.34
CA GLY A 180 16.56 -16.05 -2.03
C GLY A 180 17.86 -15.26 -2.11
N ASP A 181 18.82 -15.73 -2.92
CA ASP A 181 20.10 -15.02 -3.14
C ASP A 181 19.90 -13.63 -3.74
N ALA A 182 18.94 -13.48 -4.65
CA ALA A 182 18.64 -12.19 -5.27
C ALA A 182 17.95 -11.22 -4.31
N LEU A 183 17.12 -11.72 -3.39
CA LEU A 183 16.40 -10.93 -2.40
C LEU A 183 17.19 -10.69 -1.10
N ALA A 184 18.24 -11.47 -0.84
CA ALA A 184 19.05 -11.41 0.37
C ALA A 184 19.52 -9.97 0.74
N PRO A 185 19.95 -9.11 -0.22
CA PRO A 185 20.36 -7.74 0.10
C PRO A 185 19.23 -6.87 0.69
N LEU A 186 17.98 -7.14 0.31
CA LEU A 186 16.81 -6.39 0.77
C LEU A 186 16.46 -6.75 2.22
N VAL A 187 16.54 -8.03 2.57
CA VAL A 187 16.15 -8.53 3.90
C VAL A 187 17.31 -8.56 4.91
N ALA A 188 18.56 -8.40 4.46
CA ALA A 188 19.74 -8.40 5.33
C ALA A 188 19.67 -7.42 6.54
N PRO A 189 19.06 -6.22 6.46
CA PRO A 189 18.91 -5.33 7.61
C PRO A 189 17.94 -5.83 8.68
N LEU A 190 17.06 -6.78 8.35
CA LEU A 190 16.03 -7.27 9.27
C LEU A 190 16.63 -8.21 10.33
N PRO A 191 15.99 -8.30 11.51
CA PRO A 191 16.24 -9.36 12.47
C PRO A 191 16.15 -10.74 11.81
N LEU A 192 17.03 -11.67 12.21
CA LEU A 192 17.14 -13.02 11.61
C LEU A 192 15.80 -13.77 11.57
N GLU A 193 14.95 -13.58 12.59
CA GLU A 193 13.64 -14.22 12.70
C GLU A 193 12.61 -13.72 11.66
N LEU A 194 12.77 -12.48 11.17
CA LEU A 194 11.86 -11.89 10.19
C LEU A 194 12.30 -12.14 8.74
N ARG A 195 13.58 -12.42 8.49
CA ARG A 195 14.12 -12.56 7.12
C ARG A 195 13.39 -13.61 6.29
N PRO A 196 13.17 -14.86 6.75
CA PRO A 196 12.53 -15.87 5.93
C PRO A 196 11.09 -15.50 5.54
N LYS A 197 10.37 -14.83 6.46
CA LYS A 197 8.99 -14.38 6.23
C LYS A 197 8.93 -13.26 5.21
N LEU A 198 9.76 -12.23 5.38
CA LEU A 198 9.81 -11.11 4.45
C LEU A 198 10.33 -11.54 3.09
N GLU A 199 11.32 -12.41 3.02
CA GLU A 199 11.82 -12.95 1.76
C GLU A 199 10.72 -13.72 1.01
N ALA A 200 9.98 -14.59 1.70
CA ALA A 200 8.85 -15.29 1.10
C ALA A 200 7.75 -14.32 0.63
N PHE A 201 7.42 -13.30 1.45
CA PHE A 201 6.45 -12.29 1.08
C PHE A 201 6.88 -11.48 -0.16
N LEU A 202 8.13 -11.01 -0.21
CA LEU A 202 8.69 -10.28 -1.35
C LEU A 202 8.67 -11.13 -2.64
N ARG A 203 9.08 -12.40 -2.54
CA ARG A 203 9.02 -13.34 -3.66
C ARG A 203 7.60 -13.52 -4.18
N ASN A 204 6.64 -13.76 -3.29
CA ASN A 204 5.24 -13.95 -3.68
C ASN A 204 4.64 -12.67 -4.30
N CYS A 205 5.01 -11.48 -3.78
CA CYS A 205 4.62 -10.21 -4.41
C CYS A 205 5.20 -10.05 -5.81
N PHE A 206 6.43 -10.51 -6.06
CA PHE A 206 7.01 -10.51 -7.39
C PHE A 206 6.30 -11.48 -8.34
N GLU A 207 5.96 -12.68 -7.89
CA GLU A 207 5.18 -13.64 -8.68
C GLU A 207 3.79 -13.10 -9.04
N VAL A 208 3.10 -12.45 -8.09
CA VAL A 208 1.83 -11.75 -8.36
C VAL A 208 2.03 -10.59 -9.35
N PHE A 209 3.12 -9.82 -9.22
CA PHE A 209 3.43 -8.73 -10.14
C PHE A 209 3.61 -9.23 -11.57
N ASP A 210 4.36 -10.32 -11.76
CA ASP A 210 4.63 -10.92 -13.07
C ASP A 210 3.35 -11.53 -13.68
N ASP A 211 2.59 -12.28 -12.89
CA ASP A 211 1.35 -12.93 -13.34
C ASP A 211 0.24 -11.93 -13.76
N LEU A 212 0.15 -10.78 -13.07
CA LEU A 212 -0.84 -9.75 -13.39
C LEU A 212 -0.42 -8.82 -14.55
N ASP A 213 0.71 -9.09 -15.21
CA ASP A 213 1.33 -8.19 -16.19
C ASP A 213 1.48 -6.75 -15.64
N ALA A 214 1.75 -6.64 -14.33
CA ALA A 214 1.83 -5.35 -13.67
C ALA A 214 3.06 -4.59 -14.15
N THR A 215 2.96 -3.26 -14.16
CA THR A 215 4.11 -2.40 -14.51
C THR A 215 4.65 -1.63 -13.31
N LEU A 216 3.83 -1.53 -12.26
CA LEU A 216 4.15 -1.00 -10.95
C LEU A 216 3.25 -1.69 -9.91
N LEU A 217 3.85 -2.18 -8.84
CA LEU A 217 3.17 -2.57 -7.61
C LEU A 217 3.87 -1.84 -6.46
N GLU A 218 3.16 -0.97 -5.75
CA GLU A 218 3.73 -0.24 -4.62
C GLU A 218 2.83 -0.41 -3.39
N MET A 219 3.45 -0.72 -2.26
CA MET A 219 2.82 -0.79 -0.95
C MET A 219 3.56 0.15 -0.02
N ASN A 220 2.92 1.26 0.32
CA ASN A 220 3.47 2.24 1.25
C ASN A 220 2.40 2.86 2.17
N PRO A 221 2.43 2.55 3.48
CA PRO A 221 3.22 1.49 4.11
C PRO A 221 2.60 0.10 3.89
N PHE A 222 3.27 -0.96 4.37
CA PHE A 222 2.63 -2.18 4.84
C PHE A 222 3.20 -2.54 6.22
N THR A 223 2.54 -3.42 6.97
CA THR A 223 3.00 -3.85 8.29
C THR A 223 2.86 -5.37 8.45
N LEU A 224 3.41 -5.95 9.52
CA LEU A 224 3.29 -7.39 9.83
C LEU A 224 2.32 -7.60 10.99
N ASP A 225 1.59 -8.73 11.03
CA ASP A 225 0.66 -8.99 12.12
C ASP A 225 1.45 -9.14 13.42
N PRO A 226 1.05 -8.43 14.48
CA PRO A 226 1.70 -8.58 15.78
C PRO A 226 1.65 -9.99 16.39
N LYS A 227 0.81 -10.90 15.89
CA LYS A 227 0.75 -12.31 16.31
C LYS A 227 1.82 -13.18 15.66
N THR A 228 2.32 -12.78 14.50
CA THR A 228 3.23 -13.58 13.66
C THR A 228 4.59 -12.91 13.47
N GLY A 229 4.82 -11.72 14.04
CA GLY A 229 6.14 -11.08 14.07
C GLY A 229 6.16 -9.57 14.26
N GLY A 230 5.02 -8.87 14.21
CA GLY A 230 4.94 -7.44 14.52
C GLY A 230 4.98 -7.14 16.03
N ARG A 231 5.40 -5.95 16.43
CA ARG A 231 5.31 -5.53 17.83
C ARG A 231 3.90 -5.02 18.18
N ARG A 232 3.27 -5.59 19.22
CA ARG A 232 2.03 -5.07 19.82
C ARG A 232 2.36 -3.93 20.78
N ARG A 233 1.54 -2.87 20.80
CA ARG A 233 1.54 -1.93 21.92
C ARG A 233 0.69 -2.43 23.09
N GLY A 234 1.21 -2.27 24.32
CA GLY A 234 0.42 -2.22 25.55
C GLY A 234 -0.52 -1.00 25.57
N PRO A 235 -1.31 -0.80 26.66
CA PRO A 235 -2.33 0.23 26.69
C PRO A 235 -1.68 1.62 26.60
N GLY A 236 -2.01 2.38 25.55
CA GLY A 236 -1.66 3.79 25.43
C GLY A 236 -0.44 4.10 24.57
N CYS A 237 -0.58 4.01 23.25
CA CYS A 237 0.14 4.92 22.37
C CYS A 237 -0.47 6.32 22.52
N ALA A 238 0.21 7.25 23.19
CA ALA A 238 -0.21 8.65 23.25
C ALA A 238 -0.36 9.33 21.86
N ARG A 239 0.12 8.71 20.77
CA ARG A 239 0.07 9.26 19.39
C ARG A 239 -1.05 8.72 18.51
N CYS A 240 -1.77 7.67 18.93
CA CYS A 240 -2.98 7.20 18.23
C CYS A 240 -4.27 7.67 18.93
N GLN A 241 -4.14 8.33 20.07
CA GLN A 241 -5.26 8.75 20.93
C GLN A 241 -5.50 10.27 20.88
N ASN A 242 -4.53 11.08 20.42
CA ASN A 242 -4.72 12.51 20.23
C ASN A 242 -5.29 12.78 18.84
N SER A 243 -6.56 13.16 18.79
CA SER A 243 -7.28 13.74 17.65
C SER A 243 -6.69 15.06 17.12
N HIS A 244 -5.55 15.48 17.64
CA HIS A 244 -4.75 16.61 17.20
C HIS A 244 -3.28 16.15 17.14
N LEU A 245 -2.72 16.12 15.93
CA LEU A 245 -1.34 15.78 15.54
C LEU A 245 -1.10 14.34 15.05
N HIS A 246 -0.86 14.28 13.73
CA HIS A 246 -0.15 13.28 12.92
C HIS A 246 -0.96 12.17 12.21
N HIS A 247 -0.90 12.28 10.88
CA HIS A 247 -1.58 11.53 9.84
C HIS A 247 -0.91 10.18 9.53
N LYS A 248 -1.26 9.09 10.23
CA LYS A 248 -0.70 7.76 9.92
C LYS A 248 -1.77 6.68 9.79
N ALA A 249 -1.94 6.17 8.57
CA ALA A 249 -2.72 4.98 8.26
C ALA A 249 -1.85 4.03 7.43
N ALA A 250 -1.54 2.85 7.98
CA ALA A 250 -1.07 1.75 7.15
C ALA A 250 -2.24 0.90 6.65
N PRO A 251 -2.17 0.34 5.44
CA PRO A 251 -2.97 -0.82 5.10
C PRO A 251 -2.62 -1.99 6.01
N GLN A 252 -3.52 -2.97 5.99
CA GLN A 252 -3.58 -4.09 6.91
C GLN A 252 -2.28 -4.90 7.06
N PRO A 253 -2.12 -5.67 8.16
CA PRO A 253 -0.92 -6.47 8.33
C PRO A 253 -0.85 -7.53 7.23
N LEU A 254 0.35 -7.76 6.73
CA LEU A 254 0.66 -8.82 5.80
C LEU A 254 1.42 -9.88 6.59
N MET A 255 0.74 -11.03 6.76
CA MET A 255 1.13 -12.24 7.51
C MET A 255 1.13 -12.10 9.03
#